data_AF-A0A929UNB2-F1
#
_entry.id   AF-A0A929UNB2-F1
#
_cell.length_a   1.000
_cell.length_b   1.000
_cell.length_c   1.000
_cell.angle_alpha   90.00
_cell.angle_beta   90.00
_cell.angle_gamma   90.00
#
_symmetry.space_group_name_H-M   'P 1'
#
loop_
_entity.id
_entity.type
_entity.pdbx_description
1 polymer ?
#
loop_
_entity_poly.entity_id
_entity_poly.type
_entity_poly.pdbx_seq_one_letter_code
_entity_poly.pdbx_strand_id
1 'polypeptide(L)' 'MSAGGEPVEIIRGIPLAERLRPQSLEEFAGQTHLIGEGGMLRRLIESDHLSS' A
#
# COMPACT_ATOMS: atom_id res chain seq x y z
N MET A 1 23.76 25.63 10.32
CA MET A 1 23.27 24.64 9.33
C MET A 1 22.88 23.40 10.10
N SER A 2 21.62 23.27 10.52
CA SER A 2 21.11 22.06 11.18
C SER A 2 20.56 21.12 10.12
N ALA A 3 21.35 20.13 9.73
CA ALA A 3 20.84 18.92 9.07
C ALA A 3 20.63 17.88 10.18
N GLY A 4 19.54 18.02 10.94
CA GLY A 4 19.05 16.99 11.85
C GLY A 4 17.90 16.28 11.18
N GLY A 5 18.20 15.30 10.33
CA GLY A 5 17.18 14.35 9.89
C GLY A 5 16.90 13.42 11.06
N GLU A 6 15.63 13.30 11.46
CA GLU A 6 15.19 12.33 12.46
C GLU A 6 15.71 10.92 12.08
N PRO A 7 16.25 10.15 13.03
CA PRO A 7 16.77 8.82 12.72
C PRO A 7 15.63 7.92 12.22
N VAL A 8 15.80 7.36 11.02
CA VAL A 8 14.89 6.34 10.49
C VAL A 8 15.01 5.10 11.36
N GLU A 9 13.96 4.80 12.14
CA GLU A 9 13.92 3.62 12.99
C GLU A 9 13.88 2.36 12.12
N ILE A 10 15.00 1.61 12.10
CA ILE A 10 15.02 0.31 11.44
C ILE A 10 14.32 -0.69 12.36
N ILE A 11 13.11 -1.08 11.99
CA ILE A 11 12.33 -2.05 12.75
C ILE A 11 13.01 -3.42 12.64
N ARG A 12 13.77 -3.78 13.69
CA ARG A 12 14.49 -5.06 13.80
C ARG A 12 13.50 -6.17 14.13
N GLY A 13 13.64 -7.32 13.46
CA GLY A 13 12.79 -8.50 13.68
C GLY A 13 11.57 -8.61 12.76
N ILE A 14 11.21 -7.55 12.02
CA ILE A 14 10.13 -7.61 11.03
C ILE A 14 10.69 -8.09 9.67
N PRO A 15 10.08 -9.10 9.02
CA PRO A 15 10.48 -9.57 7.69
C PRO A 15 10.43 -8.47 6.63
N LEU A 16 11.28 -8.56 5.60
CA LEU A 16 11.29 -7.58 4.51
C LEU A 16 9.93 -7.44 3.83
N ALA A 17 9.21 -8.55 3.63
CA ALA A 17 7.89 -8.54 3.00
C ALA A 17 6.88 -7.67 3.77
N GLU A 18 6.88 -7.74 5.10
CA GLU A 18 5.97 -6.95 5.93
C GLU A 18 6.36 -5.45 5.86
N ARG A 19 7.66 -5.14 5.80
CA ARG A 19 8.12 -3.75 5.62
C ARG A 19 7.79 -3.17 4.25
N LEU A 20 7.64 -4.01 3.23
CA LEU A 20 7.29 -3.62 1.86
C LEU A 20 5.78 -3.70 1.58
N ARG A 21 4.98 -4.06 2.58
CA ARG A 21 3.55 -4.19 2.42
C ARG A 21 2.95 -2.83 2.03
N PRO A 22 2.25 -2.72 0.89
CA PRO A 22 1.58 -1.50 0.47
C PRO A 22 0.62 -1.00 1.55
N GLN A 23 0.64 0.30 1.84
CA GLN A 23 -0.27 0.94 2.78
C GLN A 23 -1.55 1.44 2.09
N SER A 24 -1.54 1.51 0.76
CA SER A 24 -2.70 1.86 -0.06
C SER A 24 -2.74 1.04 -1.36
N LEU A 25 -3.88 1.10 -2.06
CA LEU A 25 -4.02 0.41 -3.35
C LEU A 25 -3.15 1.02 -4.44
N GLU A 26 -2.82 2.30 -4.34
CA GLU A 26 -1.95 3.03 -5.27
C GLU A 26 -0.49 2.55 -5.20
N GLU A 27 -0.05 2.09 -4.03
CA GLU A 27 1.30 1.55 -3.81
C GLU A 27 1.42 0.09 -4.26
N PHE A 28 0.29 -0.58 -4.56
CA PHE A 28 0.30 -1.98 -4.94
C PHE A 28 0.96 -2.15 -6.32
N ALA A 29 2.00 -2.97 -6.38
CA ALA A 29 2.71 -3.23 -7.62
C ALA A 29 1.88 -4.13 -8.56
N GLY A 30 1.46 -3.58 -9.70
CA GLY A 30 0.73 -4.31 -10.75
C GLY A 30 -0.78 -4.27 -10.58
N GLN A 31 -1.49 -5.17 -11.28
CA GLN A 31 -2.94 -5.29 -11.23
C GLN A 31 -3.73 -3.99 -11.54
N THR A 32 -3.15 -3.08 -12.34
CA THR A 32 -3.76 -1.79 -12.68
C THR A 32 -5.17 -1.92 -13.27
N HIS A 33 -5.43 -2.95 -14.07
CA HIS A 33 -6.76 -3.18 -14.65
C HIS A 33 -7.84 -3.59 -13.63
N LEU A 34 -7.45 -4.04 -12.42
CA LEU A 34 -8.37 -4.45 -11.36
C LEU A 34 -8.49 -3.41 -10.25
N ILE A 35 -7.35 -2.90 -9.77
CA ILE A 35 -7.26 -2.04 -8.58
C ILE A 35 -6.78 -0.61 -8.89
N GLY A 36 -6.36 -0.34 -10.13
CA GLY A 36 -6.07 1.01 -10.58
C GLY A 36 -7.34 1.84 -10.73
N GLU A 37 -7.18 3.11 -11.11
CA GLU A 37 -8.29 4.01 -11.35
C GLU A 37 -9.29 3.40 -12.34
N GLY A 38 -10.56 3.33 -11.96
CA GLY A 38 -11.63 2.72 -12.77
C GLY A 38 -11.58 1.19 -12.88
N GLY A 39 -10.66 0.51 -12.18
CA GLY A 39 -10.61 -0.94 -12.11
C GLY A 39 -11.85 -1.55 -11.44
N MET A 40 -12.25 -2.74 -11.88
CA MET A 40 -13.49 -3.38 -11.40
C MET A 40 -13.46 -3.62 -9.88
N LEU A 41 -12.37 -4.17 -9.35
CA LEU A 41 -12.25 -4.45 -7.91
C LEU A 41 -12.20 -3.15 -7.10
N ARG A 42 -11.52 -2.12 -7.61
CA ARG A 42 -11.51 -0.80 -6.96
C ARG A 42 -12.92 -0.24 -6.79
N ARG A 43 -13.75 -0.29 -7.84
CA ARG A 43 -15.15 0.16 -7.77
C ARG A 43 -15.99 -0.63 -6.77
N LEU A 44 -15.79 -1.96 -6.69
CA LEU A 44 -16.52 -2.81 -5.73
C LEU A 44 -16.11 -2.51 -4.29
N ILE A 45 -14.83 -2.28 -4.04
CA ILE A 45 -14.31 -1.86 -2.72
C ILE A 45 -14.86 -0.48 -2.35
N GLU A 46 -14.78 0.49 -3.26
CA GLU A 46 -15.27 1.87 -3.05
C GLU A 46 -16.78 1.95 -2.81
N SER A 47 -17.54 0.97 -3.31
CA SER A 47 -19.00 0.87 -3.13
C SER A 47 -19.43 -0.09 -2.01
N ASP A 48 -18.48 -0.68 -1.27
CA ASP A 48 -18.72 -1.66 -0.20
C ASP A 48 -19.62 -2.84 -0.66
N HIS A 49 -19.42 -3.28 -1.90
CA HIS A 49 -20.23 -4.31 -2.56
C HIS A 49 -19.44 -5.60 -2.82
N LEU A 50 -18.69 -6.07 -1.82
CA LEU A 50 -18.02 -7.37 -1.89
C LEU A 50 -19.00 -8.49 -1.52
N SER A 51 -19.39 -9.29 -2.52
CA SER A 51 -20.16 -10.52 -2.29
C SER A 51 -19.23 -11.64 -1.81
N SER A 52 -19.65 -12.38 -0.78
CA SER A 52 -18.94 -13.56 -0.22
C SER A 52 -19.31 -14.86 -0.91
#